data_AF-A0A350UXS2-F1
#
_entry.id   AF-A0A350UXS2-F1
#
_cell.length_a   1.000
_cell.length_b   1.000
_cell.length_c   1.000
_cell.angle_alpha   90.00
_cell.angle_beta   90.00
_cell.angle_gamma   90.00
#
_symmetry.space_group_name_H-M   'P 1'
#
loop_
_entity.id
_entity.type
_entity.pdbx_description
1 polymer ?
#
loop_
_entity_poly.entity_id
_entity_poly.type
_entity_poly.pdbx_seq_one_letter_code
_entity_poly.pdbx_strand_id
1 'polypeptide(L)' 'MKFALFTGCVAKGATRELMLSTMKSAEGLGIEFVEMKSAACCGAGVVSEKNPLLA' A
#
# COMPACT_ATOMS: atom_id res chain seq x y z
N MET A 1 -14.64 11.87 -0.64
CA MET A 1 -14.97 10.43 -0.46
C MET A 1 -13.99 9.82 0.55
N LYS A 2 -14.40 8.85 1.38
CA LYS A 2 -13.55 8.33 2.47
C LYS A 2 -13.23 6.85 2.28
N PHE A 3 -11.96 6.48 2.36
CA PHE A 3 -11.47 5.12 2.14
C PHE A 3 -10.53 4.64 3.24
N ALA A 4 -10.56 3.34 3.52
CA ALA A 4 -9.54 2.69 4.34
C ALA A 4 -8.27 2.48 3.49
N LEU A 5 -7.12 2.91 4.02
CA LEU A 5 -5.83 2.83 3.35
C LEU A 5 -5.04 1.63 3.88
N PHE A 6 -4.91 0.61 3.03
CA PHE A 6 -3.98 -0.48 3.22
C PHE A 6 -2.59 -0.04 2.73
N THR A 7 -1.65 0.14 3.65
CA THR A 7 -0.31 0.66 3.34
C THR A 7 0.69 -0.42 2.95
N GLY A 8 0.45 -1.68 3.33
CA GLY A 8 1.40 -2.76 3.14
C GLY A 8 2.76 -2.51 3.83
N CYS A 9 3.77 -3.29 3.46
CA CYS A 9 5.14 -3.13 3.98
C CYS A 9 6.02 -2.21 3.12
N VAL A 10 5.90 -2.27 1.79
CA VAL A 10 6.78 -1.57 0.85
C VAL A 10 6.62 -0.05 0.94
N ALA A 11 5.38 0.45 0.95
CA ALA A 11 5.11 1.88 1.01
C ALA A 11 5.53 2.54 2.34
N LYS A 12 5.72 1.74 3.39
CA LYS A 12 6.24 2.17 4.70
C LYS A 12 7.75 2.03 4.84
N GLY A 13 8.35 1.07 4.13
CA GLY A 13 9.76 0.71 4.24
C GLY A 13 10.57 1.09 2.99
N ALA A 14 10.53 0.21 1.99
CA ALA A 14 11.45 0.24 0.84
C ALA A 14 11.17 1.35 -0.19
N THR A 15 9.93 1.83 -0.28
CA THR A 15 9.49 2.79 -1.31
C THR A 15 8.60 3.83 -0.65
N ARG A 16 9.18 4.68 0.20
CA ARG A 16 8.44 5.66 1.01
C ARG A 16 7.80 6.76 0.17
N GLU A 17 8.37 7.07 -0.99
CA GLU A 17 7.83 7.99 -1.99
C GLU A 17 6.45 7.56 -2.50
N LEU A 18 6.15 6.26 -2.52
CA LEU A 18 4.84 5.74 -2.91
C LEU A 18 3.74 6.30 -2.00
N MET A 19 3.97 6.33 -0.68
CA MET A 19 3.00 6.90 0.26
C MET A 19 2.85 8.41 0.06
N LEU A 20 3.96 9.13 -0.18
CA LEU A 20 3.93 10.57 -0.42
C LEU A 20 3.13 10.91 -1.69
N SER A 21 3.41 10.22 -2.79
CA SER A 21 2.71 10.40 -4.06
C SER A 21 1.22 10.06 -3.92
N THR A 22 0.89 8.95 -3.25
CA THR A 22 -0.50 8.52 -3.04
C THR A 22 -1.31 9.57 -2.27
N MET A 23 -0.75 10.12 -1.18
CA MET A 23 -1.42 11.15 -0.39
C MET A 23 -1.58 12.46 -1.17
N LYS A 24 -0.58 12.85 -1.98
CA LYS A 24 -0.68 14.07 -2.79
C LYS A 24 -1.70 13.95 -3.91
N SER A 25 -1.80 12.79 -4.54
CA SER A 25 -2.85 12.49 -5.51
C SER A 25 -4.25 12.50 -4.86
N ALA A 26 -4.37 11.97 -3.65
CA ALA A 26 -5.64 11.95 -2.92
C ALA A 26 -6.20 13.34 -2.63
N GLU A 27 -5.33 14.28 -2.24
CA GLU A 27 -5.68 15.68 -2.01
C GLU A 27 -6.31 16.30 -3.27
N GLY A 28 -5.69 16.12 -4.43
CA GLY A 28 -6.22 16.64 -5.71
C GLY A 28 -7.54 16.00 -6.15
N LEU A 29 -7.82 14.77 -5.69
CA LEU A 29 -9.03 14.02 -6.01
C LEU A 29 -10.14 14.17 -4.95
N GLY A 30 -9.91 14.90 -3.85
CA GLY A 30 -10.88 15.00 -2.74
C GLY A 30 -11.12 13.66 -2.02
N ILE A 31 -10.08 12.82 -1.96
CA ILE A 31 -10.10 11.53 -1.27
C ILE A 31 -9.52 11.69 0.14
N GLU A 32 -10.28 11.25 1.14
CA GLU A 32 -9.82 11.12 2.52
C GLU A 32 -9.42 9.68 2.78
N PHE A 33 -8.18 9.48 3.22
CA PHE A 33 -7.68 8.16 3.62
C PHE A 33 -7.62 7.99 5.14
N VAL A 34 -8.07 6.83 5.61
CA VAL A 34 -7.91 6.39 6.99
C VAL A 34 -6.99 5.18 7.03
N GLU A 35 -5.83 5.32 7.68
CA GLU A 35 -4.84 4.24 7.73
C GLU A 35 -5.33 3.04 8.57
N MET A 36 -5.20 1.84 7.99
CA MET A 36 -5.38 0.59 8.72
C MET A 36 -4.09 0.21 9.48
N LYS A 37 -3.98 0.67 10.73
CA LYS A 37 -2.75 0.49 11.55
C LYS A 37 -2.42 -0.97 11.91
N SER A 38 -3.42 -1.84 11.96
CA SER A 38 -3.27 -3.25 12.36
C SER A 38 -3.42 -4.24 11.20
N ALA A 39 -3.29 -3.76 9.95
CA ALA A 39 -3.38 -4.63 8.80
C ALA A 39 -2.15 -5.54 8.68
N ALA A 40 -2.36 -6.83 8.38
CA ALA A 40 -1.30 -7.81 8.19
C ALA A 40 -0.67 -7.69 6.78
N CYS A 41 0.45 -8.42 6.57
CA CYS A 41 1.10 -8.52 5.25
C CYS A 41 0.14 -9.14 4.22
N CYS A 42 0.13 -8.62 2.99
CA CYS A 42 -0.66 -9.17 1.88
C CYS A 42 -0.11 -10.50 1.33
N GLY A 43 1.12 -10.89 1.72
CA GLY A 43 1.73 -12.15 1.30
C GLY A 43 2.30 -12.18 -0.12
N ALA A 44 2.28 -11.05 -0.84
CA ALA A 44 2.69 -10.99 -2.25
C ALA A 44 4.10 -11.55 -2.49
N GLY A 45 5.08 -11.20 -1.65
CA GLY A 45 6.45 -11.73 -1.76
C GLY A 45 6.50 -13.26 -1.68
N VAL A 46 5.84 -13.83 -0.66
CA VAL A 46 5.80 -15.29 -0.45
C VAL A 46 5.12 -16.02 -1.61
N VAL A 47 4.07 -15.42 -2.18
CA VAL A 47 3.35 -16.00 -3.33
C VAL A 47 4.25 -15.98 -4.58
N SER A 48 4.95 -14.88 -4.85
CA SER A 48 5.92 -14.79 -5.96
C SER A 48 7.09 -15.75 -5.79
N GLU A 49 7.66 -15.88 -4.59
CA GLU A 49 8.78 -16.79 -4.32
C GLU A 49 8.42 -18.27 -4.53
N LYS A 50 7.17 -18.66 -4.22
CA LYS A 50 6.74 -20.06 -4.28
C LYS A 50 6.12 -20.46 -5.61
N ASN A 51 5.77 -19.51 -6.46
CA ASN A 51 5.16 -19.78 -7.76
C ASN A 51 6.07 -19.30 -8.89
N PRO A 52 6.77 -20.20 -9.61
CA PRO A 52 7.66 -19.83 -10.72
C PRO A 52 6.99 -19.04 -11.85
N LEU A 53 5.66 -19.10 -11.96
CA LEU A 53 4.91 -18.30 -12.95
C LEU A 53 4.72 -16.84 -12.54
N LEU A 54 4.94 -16.51 -11.25
CA LEU A 54 4.74 -15.20 -10.64
C LEU A 54 6.04 -14.59 -10.08
N ALA A 55 7.17 -15.27 -10.31
CA ALA A 55 8.50 -14.87 -9.87
C ALA A 55 9.13 -13.82 -10.78
#